data_AF-A0AAU4I4J4-F1
#
_entry.id   AF-A0AAU4I4J4-F1
#
_cell.length_a   1.000
_cell.length_b   1.000
_cell.length_c   1.000
_cell.angle_alpha   90.00
_cell.angle_beta   90.00
_cell.angle_gamma   90.00
#
_symmetry.space_group_name_H-M   'P 1'
#
loop_
_entity.id
_entity.type
_entity.pdbx_description
1 polymer ?
#
loop_
_entity_poly.entity_id
_entity_poly.type
_entity_poly.pdbx_seq_one_letter_code
_entity_poly.pdbx_strand_id
1 'polypeptide(L)'
;MTTRARSILRIQLHDLGPTGQETYEQALALLRDLTPLVQALPPDAADLDVTGALRFFDRDTHGLAAMAALRLAAHLGLRATIGAGPNRMLAAMAADTTAPGHVTVVAPDPEAIAAFLHPKPVATLYGVGPATARTLKEYGLHRIGDLLDTPLQTLQRILGKTTAVTLSQRARGLDTRPVTTEAAPKSTGCSYEFSHDELDPTAHRRALLDLCERLGLRLRTTAQVAARLALSISYADGTTTQRSRTLEEYTAHTPALRTAAYDLYTRLGLQRARVRTITVRADLTDTQNAVQQLLLDPADDKRRRIEQAADRARARFGDQAILPSALAQQR
;
A
#
# COMPACT_ATOMS: atom_id res chain seq x y z
N MET A 1 4.35 6.28 34.83
CA MET A 1 4.44 7.29 33.75
C MET A 1 3.16 7.19 32.95
N THR A 2 2.24 8.14 33.13
CA THR A 2 0.98 8.20 32.37
C THR A 2 1.32 8.45 30.90
N THR A 3 1.20 7.40 30.08
CA THR A 3 1.37 7.52 28.63
C THR A 3 0.29 8.46 28.12
N ARG A 4 0.67 9.71 27.83
CA ARG A 4 -0.25 10.69 27.25
C ARG A 4 -0.85 10.07 25.99
N ALA A 5 -2.18 10.06 25.91
CA ALA A 5 -2.88 9.51 24.75
C ALA A 5 -2.37 10.22 23.50
N ARG A 6 -1.85 9.45 22.54
CA ARG A 6 -1.43 10.00 21.25
C ARG A 6 -2.67 10.48 20.50
N SER A 7 -2.49 11.38 19.55
CA SER A 7 -3.53 11.80 18.62
C SER A 7 -2.96 11.71 17.23
N ILE A 8 -3.45 10.73 16.48
CA ILE A 8 -2.99 10.43 15.12
C ILE A 8 -4.13 10.72 14.16
N LEU A 9 -3.82 11.37 13.04
CA LEU A 9 -4.74 11.61 11.94
C LEU A 9 -4.34 10.73 10.75
N ARG A 10 -5.31 10.01 10.17
CA ARG A 10 -5.24 9.46 8.82
C ARG A 10 -5.99 10.41 7.90
N ILE A 11 -5.29 11.00 6.94
CA ILE A 11 -5.87 11.90 5.95
C ILE A 11 -5.86 11.19 4.60
N GLN A 12 -7.04 11.02 4.00
CA GLN A 12 -7.23 10.53 2.64
C GLN A 12 -7.63 11.70 1.75
N LEU A 13 -6.85 11.97 0.71
CA LEU A 13 -7.09 13.04 -0.25
C LEU A 13 -7.93 12.51 -1.41
N HIS A 14 -8.86 13.33 -1.88
CA HIS A 14 -9.72 13.04 -3.02
C HIS A 14 -9.49 14.07 -4.12
N ASP A 15 -9.90 13.73 -5.34
CA ASP A 15 -9.92 14.65 -6.49
C ASP A 15 -8.54 15.21 -6.89
N LEU A 16 -7.46 14.44 -6.71
CA LEU A 16 -6.07 14.82 -7.03
C LEU A 16 -5.81 15.16 -8.51
N GLY A 17 -6.70 14.73 -9.42
CA GLY A 17 -6.61 15.07 -10.85
C GLY A 17 -5.41 14.47 -11.60
N PRO A 18 -5.16 14.93 -12.85
CA PRO A 18 -4.12 14.37 -13.72
C PRO A 18 -2.67 14.71 -13.29
N THR A 19 -2.49 15.74 -12.46
CA THR A 19 -1.23 16.13 -11.80
C THR A 19 -1.17 15.62 -10.35
N GLY A 20 -1.82 14.49 -10.07
CA GLY A 20 -2.04 14.03 -8.70
C GLY A 20 -0.78 13.86 -7.85
N GLN A 21 0.38 13.57 -8.46
CA GLN A 21 1.63 13.46 -7.73
C GLN A 21 2.18 14.82 -7.24
N GLU A 22 2.13 15.87 -8.08
CA GLU A 22 2.56 17.22 -7.68
C GLU A 22 1.63 17.78 -6.62
N THR A 23 0.33 17.61 -6.81
CA THR A 23 -0.69 18.06 -5.87
C THR A 23 -0.62 17.30 -4.54
N TYR A 24 -0.28 16.01 -4.56
CA TYR A 24 -0.02 15.22 -3.37
C TYR A 24 1.20 15.72 -2.59
N GLU A 25 2.31 16.04 -3.25
CA GLU A 25 3.50 16.61 -2.59
C GLU A 25 3.23 18.00 -1.98
N GLN A 26 2.44 18.83 -2.68
CA GLN A 26 1.98 20.11 -2.13
C GLN A 26 1.09 19.92 -0.91
N ALA A 27 0.20 18.92 -0.92
CA ALA A 27 -0.62 18.58 0.23
C ALA A 27 0.24 18.11 1.41
N LEU A 28 1.24 17.27 1.16
CA LEU A 28 2.19 16.85 2.19
C LEU A 28 2.96 18.03 2.78
N ALA A 29 3.37 19.01 1.95
CA ALA A 29 4.02 20.23 2.43
C ALA A 29 3.11 21.02 3.38
N LEU A 30 1.84 21.26 3.01
CA LEU A 30 0.87 21.93 3.88
C LEU A 30 0.60 21.17 5.18
N LEU A 31 0.60 19.85 5.13
CA LEU A 31 0.40 18.99 6.29
C LEU A 31 1.61 19.01 7.24
N ARG A 32 2.82 19.18 6.71
CA ARG A 32 4.06 19.35 7.51
C ARG A 32 4.07 20.67 8.30
N ASP A 33 3.32 21.69 7.88
CA ASP A 33 3.13 22.93 8.64
C ASP A 33 2.30 22.72 9.92
N LEU A 34 1.55 21.62 10.02
CA LEU A 34 0.79 21.27 11.23
C LEU A 34 1.63 20.45 12.22
N THR A 35 2.42 19.50 11.71
CA THR A 35 3.30 18.67 12.54
C THR A 35 4.48 18.19 11.70
N PRO A 36 5.70 18.12 12.25
CA PRO A 36 6.83 17.51 11.54
C PRO A 36 6.67 15.98 11.40
N LEU A 37 5.78 15.36 12.18
CA LEU A 37 5.56 13.90 12.18
C LEU A 37 4.53 13.50 11.12
N VAL A 38 4.89 13.65 9.85
CA VAL A 38 4.08 13.24 8.70
C VAL A 38 4.69 12.01 8.03
N GLN A 39 3.91 10.94 7.92
CA GLN A 39 4.22 9.76 7.14
C GLN A 39 3.39 9.77 5.85
N ALA A 40 4.06 9.91 4.71
CA ALA A 40 3.44 9.81 3.40
C ALA A 40 2.97 8.36 3.14
N LEU A 41 1.76 8.20 2.62
CA LEU A 41 1.18 6.94 2.20
C LEU A 41 0.62 7.09 0.77
N PRO A 42 1.49 7.08 -0.25
CA PRO A 42 1.06 7.22 -1.63
C PRO A 42 0.01 6.17 -2.03
N PRO A 43 -0.88 6.50 -2.99
CA PRO A 43 -0.84 7.70 -3.83
C PRO A 43 -1.50 8.95 -3.22
N ASP A 44 -2.33 8.79 -2.19
CA ASP A 44 -3.32 9.81 -1.83
C ASP A 44 -3.59 9.92 -0.32
N ALA A 45 -2.77 9.29 0.53
CA ALA A 45 -2.99 9.28 1.97
C ALA A 45 -1.77 9.75 2.78
N ALA A 46 -1.99 10.18 4.02
CA ALA A 46 -0.93 10.45 4.98
C ALA A 46 -1.36 10.11 6.42
N ASP A 47 -0.41 9.62 7.22
CA ASP A 47 -0.54 9.49 8.68
C ASP A 47 0.19 10.66 9.34
N LEU A 48 -0.45 11.37 10.27
CA LEU A 48 0.13 12.49 11.01
C LEU A 48 0.04 12.22 12.51
N ASP A 49 1.15 12.38 13.25
CA ASP A 49 1.09 12.45 14.71
C ASP A 49 0.98 13.92 15.13
N VAL A 50 -0.22 14.30 15.59
CA VAL A 50 -0.54 15.65 16.00
C VAL A 50 -0.50 15.85 17.51
N THR A 51 -0.05 14.86 18.27
CA THR A 51 -0.04 14.90 19.75
C THR A 51 0.65 16.14 20.31
N GLY A 52 1.76 16.57 19.70
CA GLY A 52 2.48 17.79 20.08
C GLY A 52 1.83 19.07 19.56
N ALA A 53 1.15 19.01 18.41
CA ALA A 53 0.53 20.13 17.73
C ALA A 53 -0.73 20.62 18.44
N LEU A 54 -1.48 19.74 19.11
CA LEU A 54 -2.71 20.10 19.85
C LEU A 54 -2.49 21.29 20.79
N ARG A 55 -1.39 21.28 21.57
CA ARG A 55 -1.05 22.37 22.49
C ARG A 55 -0.62 23.64 21.78
N PHE A 56 0.09 23.52 20.66
CA PHE A 56 0.58 24.68 19.91
C PHE A 56 -0.56 25.44 19.23
N PHE A 57 -1.54 24.73 18.67
CA PHE A 57 -2.70 25.32 18.00
C PHE A 57 -3.87 25.63 18.94
N ASP A 58 -3.74 25.30 20.24
CA ASP A 58 -4.80 25.41 21.26
C ASP A 58 -6.13 24.79 20.80
N ARG A 59 -6.06 23.56 20.29
CA ARG A 59 -7.20 22.84 19.72
C ARG A 59 -7.21 21.38 20.15
N ASP A 60 -8.41 20.83 20.21
CA ASP A 60 -8.61 19.39 20.32
C ASP A 60 -8.35 18.69 18.98
N THR A 61 -8.33 17.35 19.02
CA THR A 61 -8.03 16.53 17.84
C THR A 61 -9.01 16.77 16.70
N HIS A 62 -10.30 16.97 17.01
CA HIS A 62 -11.31 17.28 16.01
C HIS A 62 -11.07 18.65 15.37
N GLY A 63 -10.82 19.69 16.17
CA GLY A 63 -10.53 21.04 15.69
C GLY A 63 -9.29 21.11 14.82
N LEU A 64 -8.24 20.36 15.14
CA LEU A 64 -7.03 20.31 14.33
C LEU A 64 -7.23 19.51 13.03
N ALA A 65 -7.99 18.42 13.06
CA ALA A 65 -8.40 17.70 11.85
C ALA A 65 -9.24 18.57 10.92
N ALA A 66 -10.23 19.29 11.46
CA ALA A 66 -11.03 20.25 10.70
C ALA A 66 -10.18 21.39 10.11
N MET A 67 -9.19 21.88 10.85
CA MET A 67 -8.22 22.85 10.33
C MET A 67 -7.42 22.27 9.16
N ALA A 68 -6.95 21.03 9.25
CA ALA A 68 -6.22 20.37 8.18
C ALA A 68 -7.08 20.25 6.90
N ALA A 69 -8.33 19.79 7.05
CA ALA A 69 -9.28 19.71 5.94
C ALA A 69 -9.54 21.09 5.31
N LEU A 70 -9.74 22.13 6.13
CA LEU A 70 -9.96 23.48 5.64
C LEU A 70 -8.75 24.02 4.87
N ARG A 71 -7.52 23.80 5.36
CA ARG A 71 -6.30 24.22 4.66
C ARG A 71 -6.13 23.52 3.32
N LEU A 72 -6.37 22.21 3.27
CA LEU A 72 -6.30 21.43 2.03
C LEU A 72 -7.33 21.93 1.00
N ALA A 73 -8.55 22.22 1.44
CA ALA A 73 -9.59 22.77 0.58
C ALA A 73 -9.26 24.20 0.11
N ALA A 74 -8.80 25.07 1.02
CA ALA A 74 -8.55 26.48 0.71
C ALA A 74 -7.32 26.71 -0.18
N HIS A 75 -6.24 25.95 0.04
CA HIS A 75 -4.99 26.15 -0.70
C HIS A 75 -4.89 25.29 -1.97
N LEU A 76 -5.46 24.09 -1.97
CA LEU A 76 -5.29 23.12 -3.06
C LEU A 76 -6.61 22.69 -3.70
N GLY A 77 -7.77 23.15 -3.20
CA GLY A 77 -9.08 22.70 -3.70
C GLY A 77 -9.38 21.24 -3.39
N LEU A 78 -8.60 20.58 -2.52
CA LEU A 78 -8.71 19.16 -2.25
C LEU A 78 -9.77 18.87 -1.18
N ARG A 79 -10.62 17.88 -1.46
CA ARG A 79 -11.47 17.28 -0.44
C ARG A 79 -10.67 16.23 0.31
N ALA A 80 -10.78 16.23 1.63
CA ALA A 80 -10.10 15.27 2.48
C ALA A 80 -11.10 14.50 3.35
N THR A 81 -10.87 13.20 3.53
CA THR A 81 -11.48 12.39 4.58
C THR A 81 -10.49 12.23 5.70
N ILE A 82 -10.88 12.51 6.93
CA ILE A 82 -9.95 12.47 8.06
C ILE A 82 -10.49 11.56 9.15
N GLY A 83 -9.75 10.50 9.45
CA GLY A 83 -9.96 9.68 10.63
C GLY A 83 -8.95 10.05 11.71
N ALA A 84 -9.39 10.14 12.95
CA ALA A 84 -8.51 10.40 14.08
C ALA A 84 -8.66 9.34 15.16
N GLY A 85 -7.56 9.02 15.85
CA GLY A 85 -7.58 8.06 16.94
C GLY A 85 -6.30 8.06 17.77
N PRO A 86 -6.26 7.26 18.86
CA PRO A 86 -5.11 7.20 19.75
C PRO A 86 -3.93 6.40 19.18
N ASN A 87 -4.11 5.74 18.04
CA ASN A 87 -3.07 5.05 17.30
C ASN A 87 -3.40 4.99 15.80
N ARG A 88 -2.43 4.54 15.00
CA ARG A 88 -2.52 4.52 13.53
C ARG A 88 -3.64 3.63 13.02
N MET A 89 -3.81 2.45 13.64
CA MET A 89 -4.89 1.54 13.30
C MET A 89 -6.25 2.22 13.46
N LEU A 90 -6.52 2.83 14.61
CA LEU A 90 -7.82 3.44 14.90
C LEU A 90 -8.07 4.65 14.01
N ALA A 91 -7.04 5.48 13.76
CA ALA A 91 -7.15 6.58 12.81
C ALA A 91 -7.48 6.08 11.38
N ALA A 92 -6.82 5.01 10.92
CA ALA A 92 -7.10 4.42 9.62
C ALA A 92 -8.51 3.85 9.53
N MET A 93 -8.92 3.05 10.51
CA MET A 93 -10.27 2.46 10.55
C MET A 93 -11.36 3.54 10.68
N ALA A 94 -11.09 4.65 11.38
CA ALA A 94 -11.99 5.80 11.43
C ALA A 94 -12.14 6.42 10.04
N ALA A 95 -11.03 6.68 9.34
CA ALA A 95 -11.02 7.25 8.00
C ALA A 95 -11.80 6.37 7.01
N ASP A 96 -11.63 5.04 7.07
CA ASP A 96 -12.34 4.08 6.20
C ASP A 96 -13.87 4.14 6.36
N THR A 97 -14.36 4.53 7.54
CA THR A 97 -15.81 4.68 7.80
C THR A 97 -16.33 6.10 7.63
N THR A 98 -15.46 7.05 7.28
CA THR A 98 -15.79 8.46 7.17
C THR A 98 -16.15 8.82 5.74
N ALA A 99 -17.22 9.59 5.55
CA ALA A 99 -17.63 10.05 4.23
C ALA A 99 -16.66 11.12 3.67
N PRO A 100 -16.51 11.24 2.34
CA PRO A 100 -15.66 12.25 1.70
C PRO A 100 -15.95 13.69 2.14
N GLY A 101 -14.96 14.36 2.73
CA GLY A 101 -15.08 15.72 3.26
C GLY A 101 -15.44 15.80 4.75
N HIS A 102 -15.56 14.66 5.44
CA HIS A 102 -15.87 14.61 6.86
C HIS A 102 -14.67 14.18 7.72
N VAL A 103 -14.84 14.42 9.02
CA VAL A 103 -13.90 14.06 10.08
C VAL A 103 -14.60 13.08 11.04
N THR A 104 -13.96 11.96 11.35
CA THR A 104 -14.39 11.04 12.42
C THR A 104 -13.28 10.90 13.45
N VAL A 105 -13.61 11.04 14.73
CA VAL A 105 -12.65 10.93 15.83
C VAL A 105 -13.04 9.78 16.74
N VAL A 106 -12.13 8.84 16.94
CA VAL A 106 -12.23 7.80 17.98
C VAL A 106 -11.53 8.32 19.23
N ALA A 107 -12.30 8.53 20.29
CA ALA A 107 -11.78 8.99 21.57
C ALA A 107 -10.82 7.94 22.20
N PRO A 108 -9.84 8.38 23.01
CA PRO A 108 -8.83 7.49 23.57
C PRO A 108 -9.34 6.65 24.75
N ASP A 109 -10.59 6.83 25.18
CA ASP A 109 -11.17 6.07 26.27
C ASP A 109 -11.48 4.62 25.87
N PRO A 110 -11.23 3.63 26.74
CA PRO A 110 -11.44 2.22 26.41
C PRO A 110 -12.87 1.88 25.99
N GLU A 111 -13.87 2.57 26.54
CA GLU A 111 -15.28 2.33 26.25
C GLU A 111 -15.66 2.77 24.83
N ALA A 112 -15.24 3.97 24.40
CA ALA A 112 -15.41 4.46 23.04
C ALA A 112 -14.64 3.60 22.03
N ILE A 113 -13.43 3.15 22.37
CA ILE A 113 -12.66 2.23 21.52
C ILE A 113 -13.41 0.91 21.35
N ALA A 114 -13.93 0.34 22.44
CA ALA A 114 -14.72 -0.90 22.41
C ALA A 114 -16.01 -0.71 21.59
N ALA A 115 -16.75 0.38 21.83
CA ALA A 115 -17.98 0.72 21.12
C ALA A 115 -17.73 0.92 19.61
N PHE A 116 -16.59 1.49 19.24
CA PHE A 116 -16.19 1.64 17.84
C PHE A 116 -15.77 0.30 17.21
N LEU A 117 -14.94 -0.49 17.87
CA LEU A 117 -14.33 -1.70 17.30
C LEU A 117 -15.25 -2.92 17.32
N HIS A 118 -15.77 -3.28 18.49
CA HIS A 118 -16.40 -4.59 18.72
C HIS A 118 -17.56 -4.93 17.76
N PRO A 119 -18.48 -4.01 17.42
CA PRO A 119 -19.59 -4.35 16.52
C PRO A 119 -19.17 -4.52 15.06
N LYS A 120 -17.97 -4.05 14.66
CA LYS A 120 -17.54 -4.09 13.26
C LYS A 120 -17.21 -5.52 12.81
N PRO A 121 -17.39 -5.83 11.51
CA PRO A 121 -16.98 -7.12 10.96
C PRO A 121 -15.49 -7.37 11.16
N VAL A 122 -15.09 -8.62 11.41
CA VAL A 122 -13.68 -8.98 11.60
C VAL A 122 -12.81 -8.65 10.39
N ALA A 123 -13.40 -8.65 9.20
CA ALA A 123 -12.75 -8.30 7.94
C ALA A 123 -12.32 -6.82 7.86
N THR A 124 -12.92 -5.93 8.66
CA THR A 124 -12.53 -4.51 8.69
C THR A 124 -11.41 -4.23 9.69
N LEU A 125 -11.00 -5.22 10.50
CA LEU A 125 -9.90 -5.04 11.45
C LEU A 125 -8.60 -4.81 10.68
N TYR A 126 -7.87 -3.76 11.07
CA TYR A 126 -6.64 -3.39 10.38
C TYR A 126 -5.63 -4.55 10.32
N GLY A 127 -5.21 -4.90 9.10
CA GLY A 127 -4.27 -5.98 8.81
C GLY A 127 -4.89 -7.39 8.82
N VAL A 128 -6.22 -7.51 8.85
CA VAL A 128 -6.92 -8.73 8.44
C VAL A 128 -7.11 -8.68 6.92
N GLY A 129 -6.44 -9.59 6.21
CA GLY A 129 -6.62 -9.76 4.76
C GLY A 129 -7.81 -10.67 4.42
N PRO A 130 -8.19 -10.79 3.13
CA PRO A 130 -9.31 -11.63 2.70
C PRO A 130 -9.18 -13.10 3.12
N ALA A 131 -7.98 -13.67 3.07
CA ALA A 131 -7.73 -15.05 3.49
C ALA A 131 -7.97 -15.25 4.99
N THR A 132 -7.37 -14.39 5.82
CA THR A 132 -7.56 -14.41 7.28
C THR A 132 -9.02 -14.19 7.67
N ALA A 133 -9.72 -13.28 6.99
CA ALA A 133 -11.15 -13.05 7.20
C ALA A 133 -12.00 -14.27 6.85
N ARG A 134 -11.68 -14.99 5.76
CA ARG A 134 -12.37 -16.24 5.39
C ARG A 134 -12.16 -17.31 6.45
N THR A 135 -10.92 -17.54 6.86
CA THR A 135 -10.60 -18.50 7.93
C THR A 135 -11.35 -18.16 9.20
N LEU A 136 -11.31 -16.91 9.68
CA LEU A 136 -12.03 -16.50 10.90
C LEU A 136 -13.55 -16.76 10.79
N LYS A 137 -14.15 -16.47 9.63
CA LYS A 137 -15.57 -16.74 9.39
C LYS A 137 -15.92 -18.22 9.38
N GLU A 138 -15.05 -19.10 8.89
CA GLU A 138 -15.24 -20.56 8.92
C GLU A 138 -15.32 -21.09 10.37
N TYR A 139 -14.61 -20.44 11.30
CA TYR A 139 -14.66 -20.72 12.73
C TYR A 139 -15.76 -19.94 13.48
N GLY A 140 -16.69 -19.29 12.76
CA GLY A 140 -17.82 -18.56 13.35
C GLY A 140 -17.47 -17.18 13.94
N LEU A 141 -16.26 -16.68 13.67
CA LEU A 141 -15.79 -15.37 14.14
C LEU A 141 -16.14 -14.31 13.08
N HIS A 142 -17.21 -13.56 13.32
CA HIS A 142 -17.78 -12.62 12.36
C HIS A 142 -17.45 -11.17 12.70
N ARG A 143 -17.33 -10.84 13.98
CA ARG A 143 -17.10 -9.50 14.51
C ARG A 143 -15.75 -9.39 15.20
N ILE A 144 -15.28 -8.16 15.39
CA ILE A 144 -14.03 -7.89 16.12
C ILE A 144 -14.18 -8.29 17.59
N GLY A 145 -15.37 -8.10 18.18
CA GLY A 145 -15.69 -8.54 19.55
C GLY A 145 -15.47 -10.04 19.76
N ASP A 146 -15.82 -10.87 18.79
CA ASP A 146 -15.67 -12.33 18.87
C ASP A 146 -14.20 -12.77 19.07
N LEU A 147 -13.24 -11.97 18.59
CA LEU A 147 -11.81 -12.22 18.81
C LEU A 147 -11.38 -12.03 20.27
N LEU A 148 -12.12 -11.23 21.04
CA LEU A 148 -11.85 -11.00 22.46
C LEU A 148 -12.48 -12.08 23.33
N ASP A 149 -13.63 -12.60 22.92
CA ASP A 149 -14.31 -13.71 23.58
C ASP A 149 -13.62 -15.05 23.33
N THR A 150 -12.80 -15.13 22.26
CA THR A 150 -12.04 -16.32 21.91
C THR A 150 -10.71 -16.40 22.68
N PRO A 151 -10.41 -17.53 23.36
CA PRO A 151 -9.12 -17.72 24.02
C PRO A 151 -7.95 -17.58 23.04
N LEU A 152 -6.88 -16.89 23.47
CA LEU A 152 -5.71 -16.64 22.63
C LEU A 152 -5.09 -17.93 22.06
N GLN A 153 -5.06 -19.01 22.85
CA GLN A 153 -4.54 -20.31 22.40
C GLN A 153 -5.33 -20.88 21.21
N THR A 154 -6.64 -20.68 21.18
CA THR A 154 -7.51 -21.08 20.07
C THR A 154 -7.18 -20.25 18.82
N LEU A 155 -7.06 -18.93 18.95
CA LEU A 155 -6.66 -18.06 17.84
C LEU A 155 -5.28 -18.45 17.29
N GLN A 156 -4.34 -18.82 18.17
CA GLN A 156 -2.99 -19.27 17.76
C GLN A 156 -3.03 -20.57 16.96
N ARG A 157 -3.95 -21.49 17.26
CA ARG A 157 -4.15 -22.73 16.49
C ARG A 157 -4.76 -22.45 15.10
N ILE A 158 -5.62 -21.44 15.00
CA ILE A 158 -6.29 -21.09 13.73
C ILE A 158 -5.37 -20.28 12.81
N LEU A 159 -4.66 -19.29 13.34
CA LEU A 159 -3.95 -18.27 12.55
C LEU A 159 -2.42 -18.32 12.66
N GLY A 160 -1.90 -19.16 13.54
CA GLY A 160 -0.50 -19.14 13.95
C GLY A 160 -0.21 -18.13 15.07
N LYS A 161 0.90 -18.36 15.77
CA LYS A 161 1.26 -17.67 17.02
C LYS A 161 1.32 -16.15 16.87
N THR A 162 2.07 -15.66 15.88
CA THR A 162 2.33 -14.23 15.68
C THR A 162 1.05 -13.47 15.31
N THR A 163 0.35 -13.96 14.28
CA THR A 163 -0.89 -13.34 13.77
C THR A 163 -1.96 -13.26 14.85
N ALA A 164 -2.16 -14.34 15.61
CA ALA A 164 -3.15 -14.38 16.68
C ALA A 164 -2.88 -13.36 17.78
N VAL A 165 -1.62 -13.22 18.22
CA VAL A 165 -1.23 -12.22 19.23
C VAL A 165 -1.48 -10.81 18.68
N THR A 166 -1.07 -10.53 17.45
CA THR A 166 -1.26 -9.23 16.83
C THR A 166 -2.74 -8.88 16.67
N LEU A 167 -3.57 -9.80 16.16
CA LEU A 167 -5.00 -9.54 16.00
C LEU A 167 -5.72 -9.40 17.34
N SER A 168 -5.34 -10.19 18.35
CA SER A 168 -5.90 -10.06 19.71
C SER A 168 -5.55 -8.72 20.36
N GLN A 169 -4.33 -8.18 20.12
CA GLN A 169 -3.97 -6.83 20.56
C GLN A 169 -4.76 -5.76 19.82
N ARG A 170 -4.88 -5.89 18.49
CA ARG A 170 -5.63 -4.95 17.66
C ARG A 170 -7.13 -4.95 17.95
N ALA A 171 -7.72 -6.09 18.25
CA ALA A 171 -9.12 -6.19 18.68
C ALA A 171 -9.38 -5.43 19.99
N ARG A 172 -8.36 -5.31 20.87
CA ARG A 172 -8.40 -4.45 22.07
C ARG A 172 -8.07 -2.98 21.79
N GLY A 173 -7.95 -2.58 20.52
CA GLY A 173 -7.57 -1.22 20.13
C GLY A 173 -6.10 -0.88 20.33
N LEU A 174 -5.22 -1.87 20.53
CA LEU A 174 -3.79 -1.62 20.77
C LEU A 174 -2.97 -1.73 19.47
N ASP A 175 -2.26 -0.64 19.16
CA ASP A 175 -1.26 -0.59 18.09
C ASP A 175 -0.10 0.32 18.52
N THR A 176 1.10 -0.25 18.67
CA THR A 176 2.29 0.44 19.16
C THR A 176 3.09 1.12 18.05
N ARG A 177 2.73 0.89 16.79
CA ARG A 177 3.48 1.42 15.64
C ARG A 177 3.47 2.95 15.64
N PRO A 178 4.65 3.61 15.63
CA PRO A 178 4.72 5.06 15.52
C PRO A 178 4.37 5.52 14.10
N VAL A 179 4.01 6.80 13.96
CA VAL A 179 4.07 7.50 12.67
C VAL A 179 5.54 7.76 12.40
N THR A 180 6.05 7.25 11.28
CA THR A 180 7.45 7.39 10.90
C THR A 180 7.61 8.43 9.81
N THR A 181 8.49 9.41 10.02
CA THR A 181 8.86 10.39 8.99
C THR A 181 9.76 9.79 7.90
N GLU A 182 10.25 8.56 8.10
CA GLU A 182 11.03 7.84 7.09
C GLU A 182 10.23 7.66 5.79
N ALA A 183 10.95 7.82 4.67
CA ALA A 183 10.44 7.91 3.32
C ALA A 183 9.62 6.69 2.85
N ALA A 184 9.00 6.89 1.70
CA ALA A 184 8.20 5.96 0.90
C ALA A 184 8.67 4.49 0.98
N PRO A 185 7.75 3.51 0.82
CA PRO A 185 7.99 2.11 1.18
C PRO A 185 9.32 1.57 0.63
N LYS A 186 10.09 0.86 1.46
CA LYS A 186 11.38 0.26 1.09
C LYS A 186 11.26 -0.79 -0.03
N SER A 187 10.05 -1.22 -0.34
CA SER A 187 9.75 -2.16 -1.42
C SER A 187 8.29 -2.11 -1.85
N THR A 188 8.00 -2.34 -3.12
CA THR A 188 6.65 -2.49 -3.68
C THR A 188 6.56 -3.75 -4.52
N GLY A 189 5.37 -4.32 -4.71
CA GLY A 189 5.22 -5.55 -5.48
C GLY A 189 3.82 -5.78 -6.00
N CYS A 190 3.71 -6.71 -6.94
CA CYS A 190 2.47 -7.17 -7.55
C CYS A 190 2.51 -8.68 -7.70
N SER A 191 1.36 -9.32 -7.54
CA SER A 191 1.20 -10.76 -7.74
C SER A 191 0.11 -11.05 -8.77
N TYR A 192 0.27 -12.16 -9.47
CA TYR A 192 -0.69 -12.75 -10.38
C TYR A 192 -1.01 -14.16 -9.91
N GLU A 193 -2.27 -14.43 -9.60
CA GLU A 193 -2.78 -15.74 -9.23
C GLU A 193 -3.47 -16.37 -10.44
N PHE A 194 -3.04 -17.58 -10.82
CA PHE A 194 -3.66 -18.31 -11.92
C PHE A 194 -4.97 -18.96 -11.45
N SER A 195 -5.94 -19.09 -12.36
CA SER A 195 -7.22 -19.74 -12.09
C SER A 195 -7.09 -21.26 -11.89
N HIS A 196 -6.02 -21.83 -12.40
CA HIS A 196 -5.65 -23.23 -12.29
C HIS A 196 -4.12 -23.34 -12.22
N ASP A 197 -3.63 -24.51 -11.83
CA ASP A 197 -2.19 -24.77 -11.78
C ASP A 197 -1.60 -24.77 -13.20
N GLU A 198 -0.99 -23.65 -13.57
CA GLU A 198 -0.50 -23.35 -14.93
C GLU A 198 0.84 -24.05 -15.18
N LEU A 199 1.00 -24.59 -16.39
CA LEU A 199 2.22 -25.28 -16.81
C LEU A 199 2.81 -24.64 -18.07
N ASP A 200 2.03 -23.87 -18.83
CA ASP A 200 2.47 -23.21 -20.06
C ASP A 200 3.46 -22.07 -19.77
N PRO A 201 4.73 -22.19 -20.21
CA PRO A 201 5.71 -21.11 -20.07
C PRO A 201 5.29 -19.81 -20.77
N THR A 202 4.44 -19.90 -21.81
CA THR A 202 3.94 -18.73 -22.53
C THR A 202 2.96 -17.94 -21.67
N ALA A 203 2.06 -18.62 -20.96
CA ALA A 203 1.18 -18.03 -19.95
C ALA A 203 1.98 -17.38 -18.81
N HIS A 204 3.04 -18.04 -18.32
CA HIS A 204 3.92 -17.45 -17.30
C HIS A 204 4.59 -16.16 -17.78
N ARG A 205 5.13 -16.15 -19.01
CA ARG A 205 5.77 -14.95 -19.59
C ARG A 205 4.78 -13.81 -19.76
N ARG A 206 3.53 -14.09 -20.16
CA ARG A 206 2.46 -13.09 -20.25
C ARG A 206 2.10 -12.50 -18.89
N ALA A 207 1.94 -13.35 -17.87
CA ALA A 207 1.68 -12.88 -16.50
C ALA A 207 2.84 -12.02 -15.98
N LEU A 208 4.09 -12.42 -16.23
CA LEU A 208 5.27 -11.62 -15.89
C LEU A 208 5.29 -10.27 -16.61
N LEU A 209 4.91 -10.23 -17.90
CA LEU A 209 4.80 -8.98 -18.64
C LEU A 209 3.79 -8.02 -18.00
N ASP A 210 2.59 -8.52 -17.65
CA ASP A 210 1.56 -7.73 -16.96
C ASP A 210 2.07 -7.19 -15.61
N LEU A 211 2.71 -8.06 -14.81
CA LEU A 211 3.27 -7.67 -13.52
C LEU A 211 4.35 -6.60 -13.66
N CYS A 212 5.23 -6.72 -14.67
CA CYS A 212 6.25 -5.71 -14.93
C CYS A 212 5.65 -4.38 -15.40
N GLU A 213 4.62 -4.39 -16.25
CA GLU A 213 3.91 -3.17 -16.68
C GLU A 213 3.26 -2.45 -15.50
N ARG A 214 2.54 -3.20 -14.65
CA ARG A 214 1.89 -2.65 -13.45
C ARG A 214 2.91 -2.12 -12.45
N LEU A 215 4.02 -2.84 -12.25
CA LEU A 215 5.10 -2.42 -11.38
C LEU A 215 5.81 -1.17 -11.92
N GLY A 216 6.13 -1.14 -13.21
CA GLY A 216 6.75 0.01 -13.87
C GLY A 216 5.88 1.26 -13.81
N LEU A 217 4.59 1.12 -14.13
CA LEU A 217 3.61 2.21 -13.97
C LEU A 217 3.61 2.71 -12.54
N ARG A 218 3.49 1.81 -11.56
CA ARG A 218 3.48 2.18 -10.13
C ARG A 218 4.74 2.96 -9.75
N LEU A 219 5.92 2.45 -10.10
CA LEU A 219 7.20 3.09 -9.83
C LEU A 219 7.26 4.52 -10.40
N ARG A 220 6.82 4.70 -11.66
CA ARG A 220 6.78 6.01 -12.31
C ARG A 220 5.77 6.96 -11.66
N THR A 221 4.58 6.47 -11.30
CA THR A 221 3.56 7.26 -10.59
C THR A 221 3.94 7.63 -9.15
N THR A 222 4.89 6.93 -8.55
CA THR A 222 5.40 7.24 -7.20
C THR A 222 6.76 7.94 -7.24
N ALA A 223 7.29 8.28 -8.43
CA ALA A 223 8.67 8.76 -8.64
C ALA A 223 9.73 7.93 -7.89
N GLN A 224 9.58 6.61 -7.91
CA GLN A 224 10.53 5.67 -7.31
C GLN A 224 11.22 4.85 -8.39
N VAL A 225 12.40 4.34 -8.08
CA VAL A 225 13.13 3.41 -8.94
C VAL A 225 13.41 2.10 -8.20
N ALA A 226 13.43 1.00 -8.95
CA ALA A 226 13.80 -0.30 -8.41
C ALA A 226 15.32 -0.43 -8.33
N ALA A 227 15.84 -0.75 -7.15
CA ALA A 227 17.25 -1.10 -6.96
C ALA A 227 17.48 -2.61 -7.06
N ARG A 228 16.52 -3.40 -6.54
CA ARG A 228 16.56 -4.87 -6.58
C ARG A 228 15.21 -5.40 -7.01
N LEU A 229 15.21 -6.39 -7.88
CA LEU A 229 14.01 -7.11 -8.29
C LEU A 229 14.03 -8.51 -7.70
N ALA A 230 12.92 -8.94 -7.09
CA ALA A 230 12.69 -10.27 -6.57
C ALA A 230 11.49 -10.90 -7.26
N LEU A 231 11.66 -12.15 -7.68
CA LEU A 231 10.65 -13.00 -8.28
C LEU A 231 10.40 -14.18 -7.34
N SER A 232 9.16 -14.33 -6.90
CA SER A 232 8.70 -15.46 -6.10
C SER A 232 7.65 -16.24 -6.87
N ILE A 233 7.83 -17.56 -6.96
CA ILE A 233 6.91 -18.48 -7.64
C ILE A 233 6.41 -19.49 -6.61
N SER A 234 5.10 -19.55 -6.44
CA SER A 234 4.43 -20.55 -5.62
C SER A 234 3.86 -21.65 -6.51
N TYR A 235 4.14 -22.90 -6.16
CA TYR A 235 3.74 -24.07 -6.92
C TYR A 235 2.47 -24.73 -6.37
N ALA A 236 1.92 -25.68 -7.13
CA ALA A 236 0.73 -26.44 -6.74
C ALA A 236 0.89 -27.22 -5.42
N ASP A 237 2.11 -27.62 -5.07
CA ASP A 237 2.43 -28.33 -3.82
C ASP A 237 2.56 -27.40 -2.60
N GLY A 238 2.34 -26.09 -2.79
CA GLY A 238 2.46 -25.06 -1.74
C GLY A 238 3.89 -24.62 -1.47
N THR A 239 4.89 -25.24 -2.09
CA THR A 239 6.28 -24.76 -1.98
C THR A 239 6.45 -23.46 -2.77
N THR A 240 7.40 -22.63 -2.34
CA THR A 240 7.69 -21.34 -2.99
C THR A 240 9.18 -21.20 -3.22
N THR A 241 9.57 -20.87 -4.46
CA THR A 241 10.96 -20.51 -4.77
C THR A 241 11.07 -19.03 -5.03
N GLN A 242 12.05 -18.39 -4.40
CA GLN A 242 12.38 -16.99 -4.63
C GLN A 242 13.78 -16.83 -5.22
N ARG A 243 13.90 -15.93 -6.18
CA ARG A 243 15.16 -15.42 -6.70
C ARG A 243 15.12 -13.92 -6.78
N SER A 244 16.26 -13.29 -6.69
CA SER A 244 16.34 -11.83 -6.76
C SER A 244 17.67 -11.39 -7.34
N ARG A 245 17.67 -10.25 -8.00
CA ARG A 245 18.84 -9.62 -8.62
C ARG A 245 18.83 -8.13 -8.31
N THR A 246 19.98 -7.62 -7.90
CA THR A 246 20.24 -6.18 -7.88
C THR A 246 20.41 -5.70 -9.32
N LEU A 247 19.68 -4.66 -9.70
CA LEU A 247 19.77 -4.08 -11.03
C LEU A 247 21.08 -3.28 -11.14
N GLU A 248 21.72 -3.34 -12.31
CA GLU A 248 22.95 -2.59 -12.58
C GLU A 248 22.69 -1.08 -12.60
N GLU A 249 21.51 -0.70 -13.10
CA GLU A 249 20.99 0.65 -13.06
C GLU A 249 19.64 0.67 -12.33
N TYR A 250 19.46 1.62 -11.43
CA TYR A 250 18.19 1.81 -10.74
C TYR A 250 17.17 2.40 -11.70
N THR A 251 16.07 1.68 -11.93
CA THR A 251 15.18 2.00 -13.04
C THR A 251 13.72 1.79 -12.71
N ALA A 252 12.88 2.59 -13.37
CA ALA A 252 11.42 2.44 -13.43
C ALA A 252 10.95 2.06 -14.85
N HIS A 253 11.89 1.76 -15.75
CA HIS A 253 11.62 1.46 -17.16
C HIS A 253 11.14 0.03 -17.30
N THR A 254 9.94 -0.14 -17.83
CA THR A 254 9.28 -1.45 -17.93
C THR A 254 10.10 -2.45 -18.74
N PRO A 255 10.73 -2.08 -19.88
CA PRO A 255 11.58 -3.01 -20.63
C PRO A 255 12.75 -3.55 -19.80
N ALA A 256 13.41 -2.72 -19.00
CA ALA A 256 14.53 -3.13 -18.16
C ALA A 256 14.08 -4.07 -17.03
N LEU A 257 12.96 -3.73 -16.36
CA LEU A 257 12.35 -4.58 -15.34
C LEU A 257 11.92 -5.94 -15.90
N ARG A 258 11.34 -5.94 -17.11
CA ARG A 258 10.92 -7.16 -17.82
C ARG A 258 12.11 -8.04 -18.16
N THR A 259 13.19 -7.48 -18.71
CA THR A 259 14.41 -8.24 -19.02
C THR A 259 14.96 -8.89 -17.75
N ALA A 260 15.06 -8.13 -16.65
CA ALA A 260 15.52 -8.67 -15.37
C ALA A 260 14.58 -9.76 -14.81
N ALA A 261 13.26 -9.59 -14.94
CA ALA A 261 12.28 -10.59 -14.51
C ALA A 261 12.37 -11.89 -15.33
N TYR A 262 12.55 -11.79 -16.65
CA TYR A 262 12.73 -12.94 -17.53
C TYR A 262 14.04 -13.68 -17.29
N ASP A 263 15.12 -12.97 -16.96
CA ASP A 263 16.38 -13.57 -16.55
C ASP A 263 16.20 -14.38 -15.25
N LEU A 264 15.52 -13.79 -14.25
CA LEU A 264 15.21 -14.46 -12.99
C LEU A 264 14.33 -15.70 -13.21
N TYR A 265 13.32 -15.59 -14.07
CA TYR A 265 12.46 -16.70 -14.45
C TYR A 265 13.23 -17.83 -15.13
N THR A 266 14.15 -17.50 -16.05
CA THR A 266 14.96 -18.49 -16.76
C THR A 266 15.91 -19.21 -15.78
N ARG A 267 16.51 -18.49 -14.84
CA ARG A 267 17.39 -19.05 -13.81
C ARG A 267 16.67 -19.94 -12.79
N LEU A 268 15.36 -19.76 -12.61
CA LEU A 268 14.57 -20.66 -11.77
C LEU A 268 14.47 -22.07 -12.36
N GLY A 269 14.70 -22.22 -13.67
CA GLY A 269 14.81 -23.53 -14.31
C GLY A 269 13.55 -24.39 -14.13
N LEU A 270 12.37 -23.79 -14.33
CA LEU A 270 11.09 -24.45 -14.11
C LEU A 270 10.89 -25.61 -15.11
N GLN A 271 11.31 -26.81 -14.74
CA GLN A 271 11.08 -28.00 -15.56
C GLN A 271 9.69 -28.58 -15.27
N ARG A 272 8.71 -28.20 -16.09
CA ARG A 272 7.30 -28.67 -16.01
C ARG A 272 6.66 -28.43 -14.63
N ALA A 273 7.12 -27.41 -13.91
CA ALA A 273 6.57 -27.04 -12.63
C ALA A 273 5.17 -26.43 -12.82
N ARG A 274 4.21 -26.92 -12.03
CA ARG A 274 2.86 -26.36 -11.96
C ARG A 274 2.87 -25.13 -11.08
N VAL A 275 2.66 -23.96 -11.67
CA VAL A 275 2.72 -22.66 -11.02
C VAL A 275 1.32 -22.18 -10.69
N ARG A 276 1.13 -21.73 -9.45
CA ARG A 276 -0.14 -21.19 -8.96
C ARG A 276 -0.12 -19.68 -8.81
N THR A 277 1.03 -19.13 -8.42
CA THR A 277 1.16 -17.67 -8.22
C THR A 277 2.55 -17.20 -8.61
N ILE A 278 2.61 -16.08 -9.31
CA ILE A 278 3.84 -15.36 -9.62
C ILE A 278 3.79 -14.01 -8.92
N THR A 279 4.82 -13.68 -8.15
CA THR A 279 4.95 -12.39 -7.46
C THR A 279 6.24 -11.71 -7.85
N VAL A 280 6.15 -10.45 -8.29
CA VAL A 280 7.30 -9.59 -8.56
C VAL A 280 7.33 -8.48 -7.51
N ARG A 281 8.47 -8.33 -6.84
CA ARG A 281 8.72 -7.30 -5.83
C ARG A 281 9.96 -6.51 -6.21
N ALA A 282 9.88 -5.18 -6.15
CA ALA A 282 11.01 -4.28 -6.28
C ALA A 282 11.35 -3.68 -4.91
N ASP A 283 12.61 -3.70 -4.53
CA ASP A 283 13.13 -2.86 -3.46
C ASP A 283 13.44 -1.48 -4.02
N LEU A 284 13.03 -0.45 -3.28
CA LEU A 284 12.87 0.90 -3.80
C LEU A 284 13.98 1.81 -3.31
N THR A 285 14.38 2.72 -4.19
CA THR A 285 15.18 3.89 -3.83
C THR A 285 14.59 5.12 -4.48
N ASP A 286 14.92 6.27 -3.93
CA ASP A 286 14.53 7.56 -4.49
C ASP A 286 15.21 7.79 -5.85
N THR A 287 14.49 8.41 -6.78
CA THR A 287 14.99 8.83 -8.09
C THR A 287 16.18 9.77 -7.97
N GLN A 288 16.25 10.58 -6.90
CA GLN A 288 17.37 11.51 -6.67
C GLN A 288 18.70 10.80 -6.35
N ASN A 289 18.65 9.57 -5.83
CA ASN A 289 19.83 8.73 -5.55
C ASN A 289 20.12 7.74 -6.69
N ALA A 290 19.35 7.79 -7.78
CA ALA A 290 19.55 6.95 -8.94
C ALA A 290 20.65 7.55 -9.82
N VAL A 291 21.88 7.02 -9.71
CA VAL A 291 22.91 7.30 -10.71
C VAL A 291 22.45 6.65 -12.01
N GLN A 292 21.95 7.46 -12.95
CA GLN A 292 21.61 7.01 -14.29
C GLN A 292 22.82 7.16 -15.19
N GLN A 293 23.29 6.07 -15.77
CA GLN A 293 24.19 6.15 -16.90
C GLN A 293 23.35 6.53 -18.12
N LEU A 294 23.58 7.72 -18.67
CA LEU A 294 22.97 8.12 -19.94
C LEU A 294 23.58 7.27 -21.05
N LEU A 295 22.92 6.17 -21.40
CA LEU A 295 23.17 5.50 -22.66
C LEU A 295 22.70 6.43 -23.77
N LEU A 296 23.63 6.90 -24.62
CA LEU A 296 23.33 7.64 -25.84
C LEU A 296 22.76 6.68 -26.91
N ASP A 297 21.71 5.93 -26.57
CA ASP A 297 20.97 5.06 -27.48
C ASP A 297 19.62 5.70 -27.84
N PRO A 298 19.46 6.21 -29.09
CA PRO A 298 18.21 6.81 -29.55
C PRO A 298 16.98 5.89 -29.45
N ALA A 299 17.19 4.56 -29.44
CA ALA A 299 16.10 3.60 -29.32
C ALA A 299 15.54 3.53 -27.89
N ASP A 300 16.37 3.70 -26.86
CA ASP A 300 15.92 3.70 -25.47
C ASP A 300 15.14 4.98 -25.12
N ASP A 301 15.63 6.13 -25.59
CA ASP A 301 14.93 7.41 -25.46
C ASP A 301 13.53 7.38 -26.09
N LYS A 302 13.42 6.77 -27.28
CA LYS A 302 12.13 6.61 -27.95
C LYS A 302 11.18 5.74 -27.11
N ARG A 303 11.67 4.65 -26.51
CA ARG A 303 10.86 3.76 -25.66
C ARG A 303 10.38 4.48 -24.40
N ARG A 304 11.24 5.23 -23.73
CA ARG A 304 10.88 6.03 -22.54
C ARG A 304 9.80 7.06 -22.85
N ARG A 305 9.92 7.76 -23.99
CA ARG A 305 8.88 8.71 -24.46
C ARG A 305 7.55 8.02 -24.74
N ILE A 306 7.57 6.81 -25.29
CA ILE A 306 6.37 6.01 -25.52
C ILE A 306 5.72 5.61 -24.19
N GLU A 307 6.50 5.18 -23.19
CA GLU A 307 5.98 4.85 -21.85
C GLU A 307 5.32 6.06 -21.18
N GLN A 308 5.98 7.22 -21.21
CA GLN A 308 5.41 8.46 -20.66
C GLN A 308 4.12 8.87 -21.37
N ALA A 309 4.07 8.74 -22.70
CA ALA A 309 2.86 9.01 -23.47
C ALA A 309 1.74 7.99 -23.13
N ALA A 310 2.09 6.73 -22.96
CA ALA A 310 1.15 5.68 -22.58
C ALA A 310 0.57 5.90 -21.18
N ASP A 311 1.40 6.30 -20.23
CA ASP A 311 1.00 6.59 -18.85
C ASP A 311 0.07 7.82 -18.79
N ARG A 312 0.37 8.88 -19.55
CA ARG A 312 -0.53 10.05 -19.69
C ARG A 312 -1.89 9.67 -20.27
N ALA A 313 -1.91 8.78 -21.26
CA ALA A 313 -3.16 8.28 -21.83
C ALA A 313 -3.94 7.44 -20.81
N ARG A 314 -3.28 6.57 -20.04
CA ARG A 314 -3.92 5.78 -18.96
C ARG A 314 -4.48 6.67 -17.87
N ALA A 315 -3.75 7.71 -17.46
CA ALA A 315 -4.22 8.66 -16.45
C ALA A 315 -5.49 9.41 -16.91
N ARG A 316 -5.63 9.68 -18.21
CA ARG A 316 -6.78 10.42 -18.76
C ARG A 316 -7.97 9.54 -19.15
N PHE A 317 -7.72 8.34 -19.67
CA PHE A 317 -8.73 7.48 -20.29
C PHE A 317 -8.95 6.15 -19.55
N GLY A 318 -8.26 5.95 -18.42
CA GLY A 318 -8.32 4.75 -17.60
C GLY A 318 -7.21 3.74 -17.90
N ASP A 319 -6.97 2.85 -16.93
CA ASP A 319 -5.83 1.91 -16.92
C ASP A 319 -5.78 0.96 -18.12
N GLN A 320 -6.92 0.76 -18.80
CA GLN A 320 -7.05 -0.16 -19.93
C GLN A 320 -6.87 0.54 -21.30
N ALA A 321 -6.65 1.86 -21.33
CA ALA A 321 -6.61 2.61 -22.58
C ALA A 321 -5.44 2.20 -23.50
N ILE A 322 -4.30 1.83 -22.92
CA ILE A 322 -3.11 1.38 -23.67
C ILE A 322 -2.49 0.16 -22.98
N LEU A 323 -2.41 -0.94 -23.72
CA LEU A 323 -1.85 -2.21 -23.26
C LEU A 323 -0.89 -2.76 -24.32
N PRO A 324 0.17 -3.48 -23.92
CA PRO A 324 0.97 -4.26 -24.85
C PRO A 324 0.10 -5.19 -25.68
N SER A 325 0.36 -5.27 -26.99
CA SER A 325 -0.37 -6.13 -27.92
C SER A 325 -0.45 -7.59 -27.46
N ALA A 326 0.59 -8.10 -26.79
CA ALA A 326 0.63 -9.45 -26.23
C ALA A 326 -0.39 -9.72 -25.11
N LEU A 327 -0.95 -8.66 -24.50
CA LEU A 327 -1.99 -8.73 -23.45
C LEU A 327 -3.40 -8.48 -24.00
N ALA A 328 -3.53 -8.00 -25.24
CA ALA A 328 -4.82 -7.65 -25.84
C ALA A 328 -5.68 -8.86 -26.26
N GLN A 329 -5.07 -10.05 -26.42
CA GLN A 329 -5.75 -11.26 -26.90
C GLN A 329 -6.45 -12.09 -25.81
N GLN A 330 -6.47 -11.63 -24.56
CA GLN A 330 -7.30 -12.21 -23.50
C GLN A 330 -8.33 -11.19 -23.01
N ARG A 331 -9.24 -10.81 -23.90
CA ARG A 331 -10.64 -10.58 -23.55
C ARG A 331 -11.52 -11.01 -24.71
#